data_AF-A0AAE0ADT7-F1
#
_entry.id   AF-A0AAE0ADT7-F1
#
_cell.length_a   1.000
_cell.length_b   1.000
_cell.length_c   1.000
_cell.angle_alpha   90.00
_cell.angle_beta   90.00
_cell.angle_gamma   90.00
#
_symmetry.space_group_name_H-M   'P 1'
#
loop_
_entity.id
_entity.type
_entity.pdbx_description
1 polymer ?
#
loop_
_entity_poly.entity_id
_entity_poly.type
_entity_poly.pdbx_seq_one_letter_code
_entity_poly.pdbx_strand_id
1 'polypeptide(L)'
;MDRGMKFSGSIVHRLLLRELHHDGPEDEMRFMLGPHSVRFSKVEFCLITGLKFGVIPDTTRYEMVQNGIDQRYFGGVAEVDYEQLRAVLRIDIFEEQYDAVKLCLHYMLNWILMGFDEREKVPVWQIRLVEDLDAFDAFPWGAHLYRQSIFGFKHALDGRRERYER
;
A
#
# COMPACT_ATOMS: atom_id res chain seq x y z
N MET A 1 1.03 13.67 23.88
CA MET A 1 0.27 14.73 23.18
C MET A 1 -0.59 14.05 22.13
N ASP A 2 -1.86 13.81 22.43
CA ASP A 2 -2.83 13.33 21.44
C ASP A 2 -3.27 14.55 20.61
N ARG A 3 -2.65 14.75 19.45
CA ARG A 3 -3.15 15.75 18.50
C ARG A 3 -4.31 15.06 17.80
N GLY A 4 -5.54 15.44 18.17
CA GLY A 4 -6.80 14.95 17.59
C GLY A 4 -6.99 15.30 16.11
N MET A 5 -6.01 14.98 15.29
CA MET A 5 -5.99 15.17 13.86
C MET A 5 -6.70 13.97 13.23
N LYS A 6 -8.00 14.14 12.98
CA LYS A 6 -8.80 13.13 12.27
C LYS A 6 -8.54 13.25 10.77
N PHE A 7 -8.49 12.10 10.09
CA PHE A 7 -8.43 12.08 8.63
C PHE A 7 -9.63 12.85 8.05
N SER A 8 -9.37 13.73 7.08
CA SER A 8 -10.39 14.55 6.43
C SER A 8 -10.37 14.30 4.93
N GLY A 9 -11.26 13.42 4.48
CA GLY A 9 -11.42 13.12 3.06
C GLY A 9 -11.77 14.36 2.24
N SER A 10 -12.43 15.37 2.82
CA SER A 10 -12.75 16.62 2.13
C SER A 10 -11.53 17.50 1.89
N ILE A 11 -10.54 17.50 2.79
CA ILE A 11 -9.25 18.19 2.57
C ILE A 11 -8.48 17.49 1.46
N VAL A 12 -8.37 16.16 1.50
CA VAL A 12 -7.69 15.38 0.45
C VAL A 12 -8.36 15.60 -0.90
N HIS A 13 -9.69 15.53 -0.96
CA HIS A 13 -10.43 15.79 -2.19
C HIS A 13 -10.18 17.19 -2.75
N ARG A 14 -10.25 18.24 -1.91
CA ARG A 14 -9.98 19.62 -2.35
C ARG A 14 -8.54 19.84 -2.77
N LEU A 15 -7.58 19.14 -2.15
CA LEU A 15 -6.18 19.14 -2.57
C LEU A 15 -6.03 18.52 -3.95
N LEU A 16 -6.62 17.33 -4.16
CA LEU A 16 -6.58 16.62 -5.44
C LEU A 16 -7.17 17.47 -6.57
N LEU A 17 -8.28 18.18 -6.33
CA LEU A 17 -8.89 19.09 -7.33
C LEU A 17 -7.99 20.29 -7.71
N ARG A 18 -6.90 20.53 -6.99
CA ARG A 18 -5.90 21.56 -7.33
C ARG A 18 -4.68 20.98 -8.05
N GLU A 19 -4.80 19.77 -8.57
CA GLU A 19 -3.79 19.18 -9.44
C GLU A 19 -3.56 20.08 -10.67
N LEU A 20 -2.28 20.28 -10.98
CA LEU A 20 -1.84 21.01 -12.16
C LEU A 20 -1.43 19.98 -13.20
N HIS A 21 -2.10 20.03 -14.35
CA HIS A 21 -1.66 19.23 -15.50
C HIS A 21 -0.24 19.66 -15.90
N HIS A 22 0.61 18.68 -16.19
CA HIS A 22 1.96 18.94 -16.66
C HIS A 22 2.41 17.87 -17.66
N ASP A 23 3.19 18.27 -18.65
CA ASP A 23 3.79 17.38 -19.66
C ASP A 23 5.05 16.66 -19.10
N GLY A 24 5.14 16.54 -17.77
CA GLY A 24 6.28 15.94 -17.08
C GLY A 24 6.10 14.44 -16.86
N PRO A 25 6.93 13.83 -15.99
CA PRO A 25 6.86 12.39 -15.74
C PRO A 25 5.46 11.97 -15.25
N GLU A 26 4.95 10.86 -15.78
CA GLU A 26 3.64 10.31 -15.37
C GLU A 26 3.62 9.83 -13.92
N ASP A 27 4.76 9.66 -13.29
CA ASP A 27 4.91 9.25 -11.90
C ASP A 27 5.19 10.45 -10.99
N GLU A 28 4.69 11.64 -11.32
CA GLU A 28 4.65 12.80 -10.44
C GLU A 28 3.26 13.45 -10.48
N MET A 29 2.92 14.16 -9.40
CA MET A 29 1.76 15.05 -9.37
C MET A 29 2.18 16.42 -8.84
N ARG A 30 1.57 17.49 -9.37
CA ARG A 30 1.80 18.86 -8.92
C ARG A 30 0.50 19.47 -8.45
N PHE A 31 0.52 20.20 -7.34
CA PHE A 31 -0.67 20.81 -6.75
C PHE A 31 -0.45 22.30 -6.51
N MET A 32 -1.51 23.09 -6.67
CA MET A 32 -1.52 24.50 -6.30
C MET A 32 -1.95 24.68 -4.83
N LEU A 33 -1.04 25.13 -3.97
CA LEU A 33 -1.28 25.44 -2.56
C LEU A 33 -1.07 26.93 -2.28
N GLY A 34 -2.16 27.68 -2.26
CA GLY A 34 -2.08 29.15 -2.18
C GLY A 34 -1.37 29.69 -3.43
N PRO A 35 -0.32 30.52 -3.29
CA PRO A 35 0.48 31.00 -4.42
C PRO A 35 1.59 30.01 -4.85
N HIS A 36 1.74 28.87 -4.17
CA HIS A 36 2.86 27.96 -4.39
C HIS A 36 2.43 26.73 -5.19
N SER A 37 3.28 26.33 -6.14
CA SER A 37 3.21 25.01 -6.77
C SER A 37 4.05 24.03 -5.95
N VAL A 38 3.44 22.94 -5.49
CA VAL A 38 4.12 21.87 -4.76
C VAL A 38 4.13 20.59 -5.58
N ARG A 39 5.21 19.82 -5.48
CA ARG A 39 5.38 18.55 -6.17
C ARG A 39 5.25 17.39 -5.19
N PHE A 40 4.59 16.34 -5.63
CA PHE A 40 4.55 15.04 -4.98
C PHE A 40 5.13 13.98 -5.93
N SER A 41 6.38 13.59 -5.68
CA SER A 41 7.13 12.60 -6.45
C SER A 41 7.54 11.42 -5.55
N LYS A 42 8.26 10.45 -6.14
CA LYS A 42 8.95 9.38 -5.41
C LYS A 42 9.84 9.90 -4.29
N VAL A 43 10.47 11.06 -4.48
CA VAL A 43 11.40 11.65 -3.50
C VAL A 43 10.67 12.00 -2.21
N GLU A 44 9.59 12.78 -2.31
CA GLU A 44 8.82 13.17 -1.13
C GLU A 44 8.17 11.95 -0.46
N PHE A 45 7.69 10.97 -1.24
CA PHE A 45 7.16 9.72 -0.70
C PHE A 45 8.21 8.91 0.07
N CYS A 46 9.41 8.76 -0.50
CA CYS A 46 10.53 8.07 0.15
C CYS A 46 10.96 8.78 1.45
N LEU A 47 10.99 10.10 1.46
CA LEU A 47 11.34 10.89 2.63
C LEU A 47 10.34 10.73 3.78
N ILE A 48 9.05 10.64 3.47
CA ILE A 48 7.99 10.49 4.48
C ILE A 48 7.93 9.06 5.02
N THR A 49 8.01 8.07 4.14
CA THR A 49 7.79 6.66 4.51
C THR A 49 9.08 5.95 4.95
N GLY A 50 10.25 6.42 4.51
CA GLY A 50 11.52 5.73 4.71
C GLY A 50 11.64 4.40 3.95
N LEU A 51 10.68 4.07 3.09
CA LEU A 51 10.63 2.77 2.41
C LEU A 51 11.54 2.74 1.18
N LYS A 52 12.10 1.55 0.91
CA LYS A 52 13.04 1.35 -0.19
C LYS A 52 12.36 1.49 -1.56
N PHE A 53 13.02 2.20 -2.46
CA PHE A 53 12.67 2.26 -3.87
C PHE A 53 13.59 1.35 -4.69
N GLY A 54 13.07 0.80 -5.78
CA GLY A 54 13.81 -0.10 -6.66
C GLY A 54 12.92 -0.67 -7.76
N VAL A 55 13.50 -1.56 -8.56
CA VAL A 55 12.74 -2.30 -9.59
C VAL A 55 11.86 -3.32 -8.89
N ILE A 56 10.54 -3.19 -9.07
CA ILE A 56 9.58 -4.15 -8.52
C ILE A 56 9.82 -5.49 -9.24
N PRO A 57 10.19 -6.55 -8.51
CA PRO A 57 10.43 -7.85 -9.12
C PRO A 57 9.11 -8.47 -9.59
N ASP A 58 9.21 -9.45 -10.49
CA ASP A 58 8.07 -10.28 -10.87
C ASP A 58 7.52 -11.01 -9.63
N THR A 59 6.25 -10.75 -9.28
CA THR A 59 5.61 -11.32 -8.10
C THR A 59 5.27 -12.81 -8.25
N THR A 60 5.30 -13.34 -9.48
CA THR A 60 5.08 -14.78 -9.74
C THR A 60 6.21 -15.65 -9.24
N ARG A 61 7.40 -15.07 -8.98
CA ARG A 61 8.57 -15.78 -8.41
C ARG A 61 8.36 -16.22 -6.96
N TYR A 62 7.36 -15.67 -6.28
CA TYR A 62 7.04 -16.02 -4.89
C TYR A 62 6.18 -17.27 -4.88
N GLU A 63 6.89 -18.40 -4.89
CA GLU A 63 6.30 -19.74 -4.90
C GLU A 63 5.75 -20.14 -3.53
N MET A 64 4.86 -21.12 -3.56
CA MET A 64 4.29 -21.70 -2.35
C MET A 64 5.40 -22.39 -1.54
N VAL A 65 5.48 -22.09 -0.26
CA VAL A 65 6.37 -22.78 0.67
C VAL A 65 5.61 -23.98 1.23
N GLN A 66 6.22 -25.16 1.18
CA GLN A 66 5.60 -26.36 1.75
C GLN A 66 5.39 -26.17 3.25
N ASN A 67 4.17 -26.41 3.70
CA ASN A 67 3.73 -26.12 5.06
C ASN A 67 3.88 -24.63 5.45
N GLY A 68 3.86 -23.69 4.50
CA GLY A 68 3.96 -22.26 4.80
C GLY A 68 2.69 -21.67 5.42
N ILE A 69 2.74 -20.39 5.81
CA ILE A 69 1.66 -19.59 6.38
C ILE A 69 0.40 -19.66 5.53
N ASP A 70 0.52 -19.60 4.20
CA ASP A 70 -0.61 -19.70 3.29
C ASP A 70 -1.34 -21.04 3.42
N GLN A 71 -0.61 -22.14 3.64
CA GLN A 71 -1.19 -23.46 3.89
C GLN A 71 -1.71 -23.61 5.33
N ARG A 72 -0.89 -23.29 6.34
CA ARG A 72 -1.20 -23.50 7.76
C ARG A 72 -2.42 -22.71 8.24
N TYR A 73 -2.51 -21.45 7.83
CA TYR A 73 -3.53 -20.54 8.37
C TYR A 73 -4.65 -20.20 7.39
N PHE A 74 -4.43 -20.37 6.08
CA PHE A 74 -5.38 -19.97 5.06
C PHE A 74 -5.80 -21.09 4.11
N GLY A 75 -5.36 -22.34 4.33
CA GLY A 75 -5.76 -23.48 3.52
C GLY A 75 -5.34 -23.40 2.05
N GLY A 76 -4.31 -22.62 1.74
CA GLY A 76 -3.74 -22.50 0.38
C GLY A 76 -4.59 -21.68 -0.60
N VAL A 77 -5.43 -20.77 -0.11
CA VAL A 77 -6.22 -19.86 -0.98
C VAL A 77 -5.33 -18.92 -1.80
N ALA A 78 -5.83 -18.48 -2.96
CA ALA A 78 -5.11 -17.57 -3.85
C ALA A 78 -5.08 -16.11 -3.38
N GLU A 79 -6.04 -15.72 -2.54
CA GLU A 79 -6.18 -14.39 -1.97
C GLU A 79 -6.70 -14.50 -0.54
N VAL A 80 -6.28 -13.58 0.32
CA VAL A 80 -6.70 -13.52 1.72
C VAL A 80 -7.51 -12.25 1.95
N ASP A 81 -8.67 -12.40 2.57
CA ASP A 81 -9.48 -11.26 3.01
C ASP A 81 -9.12 -10.80 4.43
N TYR A 82 -9.59 -9.60 4.77
CA TYR A 82 -9.31 -8.96 6.05
C TYR A 82 -9.78 -9.77 7.27
N GLU A 83 -10.97 -10.37 7.20
CA GLU A 83 -11.55 -11.09 8.32
C GLU A 83 -10.83 -12.41 8.57
N GLN A 84 -10.41 -13.11 7.51
CA GLN A 84 -9.55 -14.28 7.61
C GLN A 84 -8.24 -13.94 8.33
N LEU A 85 -7.53 -12.89 7.89
CA LEU A 85 -6.28 -12.49 8.52
C LEU A 85 -6.47 -12.08 9.98
N ARG A 86 -7.53 -11.33 10.28
CA ARG A 86 -7.85 -10.92 11.66
C ARG A 86 -8.22 -12.08 12.56
N ALA A 87 -8.92 -13.08 12.04
CA ALA A 87 -9.23 -14.30 12.78
C ALA A 87 -7.95 -15.04 13.15
N VAL A 88 -7.01 -15.18 12.20
CA VAL A 88 -5.70 -15.80 12.43
C VAL A 88 -4.87 -15.00 13.44
N LEU A 89 -4.84 -13.66 13.35
CA LEU A 89 -4.09 -12.82 14.30
C LEU A 89 -4.64 -12.85 15.74
N ARG A 90 -5.83 -13.43 15.96
CA ARG A 90 -6.49 -13.55 17.27
C ARG A 90 -6.28 -14.91 17.93
N ILE A 91 -5.56 -15.84 17.29
CA ILE A 91 -5.26 -17.13 17.91
C ILE A 91 -4.21 -16.95 19.02
N ASP A 92 -4.29 -17.80 20.04
CA ASP A 92 -3.39 -17.72 21.20
C ASP A 92 -2.01 -18.34 20.93
N ILE A 93 -1.94 -19.32 20.01
CA ILE A 93 -0.74 -20.11 19.75
C ILE A 93 -0.54 -20.21 18.24
N PHE A 94 0.61 -19.74 17.78
CA PHE A 94 1.09 -19.91 16.41
C PHE A 94 1.96 -21.17 16.30
N GLU A 95 1.96 -21.80 15.14
CA GLU A 95 2.73 -23.02 14.87
C GLU A 95 4.24 -22.77 14.87
N GLU A 96 4.70 -21.62 14.35
CA GLU A 96 6.11 -21.23 14.37
C GLU A 96 6.36 -19.90 15.10
N GLN A 97 7.57 -19.75 15.64
CA GLN A 97 7.99 -18.61 16.47
C GLN A 97 7.79 -17.24 15.80
N TYR A 98 7.93 -17.15 14.47
CA TYR A 98 7.87 -15.89 13.72
C TYR A 98 6.56 -15.67 12.97
N ASP A 99 5.60 -16.60 13.04
CA ASP A 99 4.36 -16.49 12.27
C ASP A 99 3.55 -15.26 12.63
N ALA A 100 3.45 -14.95 13.93
CA ALA A 100 2.78 -13.74 14.40
C ALA A 100 3.40 -12.48 13.79
N VAL A 101 4.73 -12.43 13.68
CA VAL A 101 5.46 -11.29 13.10
C VAL A 101 5.20 -11.18 11.60
N LYS A 102 5.31 -12.30 10.87
CA LYS A 102 5.06 -12.37 9.43
C LYS A 102 3.64 -11.94 9.07
N LEU A 103 2.65 -12.41 9.82
CA LEU A 103 1.24 -12.04 9.65
C LEU A 103 0.98 -10.57 10.03
N CYS A 104 1.61 -10.07 11.10
CA CYS A 104 1.53 -8.65 11.47
C CYS A 104 2.14 -7.74 10.39
N LEU A 105 3.29 -8.11 9.81
CA LEU A 105 3.91 -7.37 8.71
C LEU A 105 2.99 -7.32 7.49
N HIS A 106 2.39 -8.45 7.13
CA HIS A 106 1.40 -8.53 6.07
C HIS A 106 0.17 -7.64 6.35
N TYR A 107 -0.33 -7.64 7.59
CA TYR A 107 -1.44 -6.77 8.00
C TYR A 107 -1.09 -5.29 7.88
N MET A 108 0.05 -4.87 8.47
CA MET A 108 0.49 -3.48 8.46
C MET A 108 0.69 -2.97 7.02
N LEU A 109 1.27 -3.80 6.17
CA LEU A 109 1.51 -3.47 4.77
C LEU A 109 0.20 -3.13 4.03
N ASN A 110 -0.85 -3.94 4.18
CA ASN A 110 -2.07 -3.78 3.39
C ASN A 110 -3.05 -2.77 4.00
N TRP A 111 -3.39 -2.90 5.28
CA TRP A 111 -4.46 -2.08 5.86
C TRP A 111 -3.95 -0.78 6.49
N ILE A 112 -2.68 -0.72 6.89
CA ILE A 112 -2.10 0.52 7.45
C ILE A 112 -1.40 1.33 6.36
N LEU A 113 -0.50 0.72 5.58
CA LEU A 113 0.30 1.44 4.59
C LEU A 113 -0.41 1.63 3.25
N MET A 114 -1.06 0.59 2.69
CA MET A 114 -1.84 0.74 1.46
C MET A 114 -3.23 1.34 1.68
N GLY A 115 -3.73 1.31 2.93
CA GLY A 115 -5.06 1.80 3.25
C GLY A 115 -6.16 1.01 2.55
N PHE A 116 -5.95 -0.31 2.37
CA PHE A 116 -6.96 -1.19 1.80
C PHE A 116 -8.26 -1.12 2.61
N ASP A 117 -9.39 -1.11 1.89
CA ASP A 117 -10.70 -1.31 2.51
C ASP A 117 -10.78 -2.75 3.05
N GLU A 118 -11.57 -2.98 4.09
CA GLU A 118 -11.76 -4.32 4.67
C GLU A 118 -12.39 -5.31 3.67
N ARG A 119 -12.99 -4.80 2.58
CA ARG A 119 -13.53 -5.59 1.46
C ARG A 119 -12.49 -6.02 0.44
N GLU A 120 -11.34 -5.36 0.40
CA GLU A 120 -10.27 -5.68 -0.54
C GLU A 120 -9.59 -6.98 -0.13
N LYS A 121 -9.25 -7.78 -1.14
CA LYS A 121 -8.50 -9.02 -0.95
C LYS A 121 -7.04 -8.78 -1.32
N VAL A 122 -6.16 -9.39 -0.53
CA VAL A 122 -4.73 -9.28 -0.74
C VAL A 122 -4.22 -10.51 -1.49
N PRO A 123 -3.42 -10.33 -2.55
CA PRO A 123 -2.87 -11.46 -3.27
C PRO A 123 -1.87 -12.25 -2.42
N VAL A 124 -1.92 -13.59 -2.51
CA VAL A 124 -1.12 -14.50 -1.67
C VAL A 124 0.39 -14.37 -1.86
N TRP A 125 0.88 -13.78 -2.96
CA TRP A 125 2.33 -13.60 -3.16
C TRP A 125 2.98 -12.80 -2.04
N GLN A 126 2.24 -11.89 -1.38
CA GLN A 126 2.76 -11.14 -0.24
C GLN A 126 2.92 -12.01 1.00
N ILE A 127 1.99 -12.97 1.20
CA ILE A 127 2.08 -13.96 2.28
C ILE A 127 3.28 -14.89 2.04
N ARG A 128 3.50 -15.29 0.80
CA ARG A 128 4.67 -16.09 0.43
C ARG A 128 5.97 -15.31 0.57
N LEU A 129 5.95 -14.01 0.30
CA LEU A 129 7.11 -13.15 0.51
C LEU A 129 7.48 -12.99 1.99
N VAL A 130 6.51 -12.91 2.93
CA VAL A 130 6.85 -12.80 4.36
C VAL A 130 7.49 -14.08 4.93
N GLU A 131 7.50 -15.19 4.20
CA GLU A 131 8.22 -16.39 4.63
C GLU A 131 9.73 -16.17 4.71
N ASP A 132 10.26 -15.32 3.82
CA ASP A 132 11.64 -14.87 3.80
C ASP A 132 11.68 -13.39 4.19
N LEU A 133 11.93 -13.11 5.48
CA LEU A 133 11.96 -11.75 6.01
C LEU A 133 13.07 -10.90 5.39
N ASP A 134 14.19 -11.49 4.99
CA ASP A 134 15.26 -10.77 4.31
C ASP A 134 14.81 -10.34 2.90
N ALA A 135 14.11 -11.23 2.18
CA ALA A 135 13.50 -10.90 0.89
C ALA A 135 12.38 -9.87 1.04
N PHE A 136 11.57 -9.96 2.10
CA PHE A 136 10.51 -8.99 2.41
C PHE A 136 11.11 -7.60 2.68
N ASP A 137 12.17 -7.50 3.47
CA ASP A 137 12.85 -6.24 3.78
C ASP A 137 13.64 -5.68 2.59
N ALA A 138 14.10 -6.54 1.68
CA ALA A 138 14.75 -6.14 0.44
C ALA A 138 13.75 -5.69 -0.63
N PHE A 139 12.47 -6.08 -0.53
CA PHE A 139 11.46 -5.72 -1.51
C PHE A 139 11.29 -4.18 -1.58
N PRO A 140 11.15 -3.60 -2.79
CA PRO A 140 11.03 -2.15 -2.95
C PRO A 140 9.62 -1.65 -2.62
N TRP A 141 9.21 -1.78 -1.35
CA TRP A 141 7.88 -1.39 -0.87
C TRP A 141 7.55 0.07 -1.17
N GLY A 142 8.54 0.97 -1.11
CA GLY A 142 8.37 2.37 -1.47
C GLY A 142 7.93 2.54 -2.92
N ALA A 143 8.54 1.82 -3.86
CA ALA A 143 8.15 1.86 -5.27
C ALA A 143 6.76 1.24 -5.50
N HIS A 144 6.46 0.12 -4.82
CA HIS A 144 5.16 -0.55 -4.93
C HIS A 144 4.01 0.31 -4.44
N LEU A 145 4.12 0.85 -3.22
CA LEU A 145 3.10 1.71 -2.59
C LEU A 145 2.95 3.04 -3.34
N TYR A 146 4.05 3.62 -3.81
CA TYR A 146 4.00 4.86 -4.57
C TYR A 146 3.21 4.70 -5.87
N ARG A 147 3.46 3.60 -6.60
CA ARG A 147 2.75 3.30 -7.85
C ARG A 147 1.24 3.18 -7.61
N GLN A 148 0.82 2.48 -6.56
CA GLN A 148 -0.60 2.36 -6.21
C GLN A 148 -1.19 3.71 -5.80
N SER A 149 -0.46 4.51 -5.01
CA SER A 149 -0.92 5.82 -4.55
C SER A 149 -1.17 6.78 -5.72
N ILE A 150 -0.21 6.90 -6.64
CA ILE A 150 -0.35 7.76 -7.83
C ILE A 150 -1.47 7.26 -8.74
N PHE A 151 -1.57 5.96 -8.96
CA PHE A 151 -2.66 5.37 -9.74
C PHE A 151 -4.03 5.73 -9.14
N GLY A 152 -4.20 5.53 -7.81
CA GLY A 152 -5.44 5.86 -7.12
C GLY A 152 -5.79 7.34 -7.17
N PHE A 153 -4.81 8.23 -6.96
CA PHE A 153 -5.03 9.68 -7.03
C PHE A 153 -5.41 10.16 -8.43
N LYS A 154 -4.74 9.65 -9.46
CA LYS A 154 -5.06 9.99 -10.86
C LYS A 154 -6.44 9.49 -11.26
N HIS A 155 -6.74 8.23 -10.94
CA HIS A 155 -8.05 7.66 -11.22
C HIS A 155 -9.19 8.39 -10.48
N ALA A 156 -8.94 8.92 -9.27
CA ALA A 156 -9.91 9.75 -8.56
C ALA A 156 -10.20 11.12 -9.23
N LEU A 157 -9.34 11.56 -10.15
CA LEU A 157 -9.47 12.77 -10.95
C LEU A 157 -10.06 12.52 -12.35
N ASP A 158 -10.06 11.27 -12.82
CA ASP A 158 -10.64 10.89 -14.10
C ASP A 158 -12.13 11.28 -14.16
N GLY A 159 -12.56 11.87 -15.28
CA GLY A 159 -13.93 12.36 -15.49
C GLY A 159 -14.34 13.61 -14.70
N ARG A 160 -13.48 14.14 -13.82
CA ARG A 160 -13.72 15.41 -13.10
C ARG A 160 -12.99 16.61 -13.71
N ARG A 161 -12.03 16.36 -14.61
CA ARG A 161 -11.28 17.37 -15.36
C ARG A 161 -12.18 18.29 -16.19
N GLU A 162 -13.26 17.77 -16.79
CA GLU A 162 -14.16 18.56 -17.64
C GLU A 162 -15.05 19.57 -16.90
N ARG A 163 -15.17 19.46 -15.56
CA ARG A 163 -16.12 20.31 -14.80
C ARG A 163 -15.53 21.63 -14.30
N TYR A 164 -14.21 21.79 -14.30
CA TYR A 164 -13.52 22.93 -13.69
C TYR A 164 -12.68 23.75 -14.68
N GLU A 165 -12.73 23.43 -15.98
CA GLU A 165 -12.20 24.26 -17.08
C GLU A 165 -13.24 25.31 -17.58
N ARG A 166 -14.26 25.63 -16.79
CA ARG A 166 -15.24 26.71 -17.08
C ARG A 166 -15.04 27.93 -16.21
#